data_AF-A0A9E1UPE0-F1
#
_entry.id   AF-A0A9E1UPE0-F1
#
_cell.length_a   1.000
_cell.length_b   1.000
_cell.length_c   1.000
_cell.angle_alpha   90.00
_cell.angle_beta   90.00
_cell.angle_gamma   90.00
#
_symmetry.space_group_name_H-M   'P 1'
#
loop_
_entity.id
_entity.type
_entity.pdbx_description
1 polymer ?
#
loop_
_entity_poly.entity_id
_entity_poly.type
_entity_poly.pdbx_seq_one_letter_code
_entity_poly.pdbx_strand_id
1 'polypeptide(L)' 'MLRLRLLLTCLLPFALSAATVFISPSGDDANPGTLAQPFRTIQHGVNLLQPGDTCFVR' A
#
# COMPACT_ATOMS: atom_id res chain seq x y z
N MET A 1 -6.00 4.56 -38.51
CA MET A 1 -5.14 5.12 -37.44
C MET A 1 -5.60 4.79 -36.01
N LEU A 2 -6.90 4.53 -35.77
CA LEU A 2 -7.42 4.20 -34.43
C LEU A 2 -6.99 2.80 -33.90
N ARG A 3 -6.83 1.81 -34.79
CA ARG A 3 -6.43 0.43 -34.45
C ARG A 3 -5.00 0.31 -33.89
N LEU A 4 -4.08 1.18 -34.33
CA LEU A 4 -2.68 1.17 -33.89
C LEU A 4 -2.51 1.77 -32.48
N ARG A 5 -3.36 2.74 -32.11
CA ARG A 5 -3.37 3.34 -30.77
C ARG A 5 -3.90 2.39 -29.69
N LEU A 6 -4.89 1.55 -30.03
CA LEU A 6 -5.47 0.55 -29.13
C LEU A 6 -4.50 -0.59 -28.79
N LEU A 7 -3.67 -1.00 -29.77
CA LEU A 7 -2.61 -1.99 -29.59
C LEU A 7 -1.48 -1.47 -28.67
N LEU A 8 -1.09 -0.20 -28.82
CA LEU A 8 0.00 0.40 -28.04
C LEU A 8 -0.35 0.56 -26.55
N THR A 9 -1.62 0.78 -26.21
CA THR A 9 -2.09 0.85 -24.81
C THR A 9 -2.12 -0.50 -24.09
N CYS A 10 -2.19 -1.61 -24.83
CA CYS A 10 -2.27 -2.96 -24.25
C CYS A 10 -0.91 -3.51 -23.78
N LEU A 11 0.19 -2.87 -24.21
CA LEU A 11 1.57 -3.30 -23.96
C LEU A 11 2.22 -2.63 -22.73
N LEU A 12 1.51 -1.75 -22.01
CA LEU A 12 2.00 -1.14 -20.78
C LEU A 12 1.79 -2.13 -19.61
N PRO A 13 2.85 -2.71 -19.02
CA PRO A 13 2.71 -3.55 -17.85
C PRO A 13 2.20 -2.69 -16.69
N PHE A 14 1.03 -3.03 -16.14
CA PHE A 14 0.54 -2.43 -14.90
C PHE A 14 1.28 -3.09 -13.75
N ALA A 15 2.14 -2.35 -13.05
CA ALA A 15 2.81 -2.86 -11.86
C ALA A 15 1.81 -2.92 -10.70
N LEU A 16 1.30 -4.13 -10.42
CA LEU A 16 0.50 -4.39 -9.22
C LEU A 16 1.45 -4.48 -8.03
N SER A 17 1.31 -3.55 -7.10
CA SER A 17 2.02 -3.54 -5.82
C SER A 17 1.00 -3.48 -4.69
N ALA A 18 1.19 -4.29 -3.66
CA ALA A 18 0.42 -4.28 -2.42
C ALA A 18 1.37 -4.01 -1.25
N ALA A 19 1.09 -2.97 -0.48
CA ALA A 19 1.87 -2.61 0.70
C ALA A 19 1.54 -3.53 1.88
N THR A 20 2.50 -3.68 2.79
CA THR A 20 2.29 -4.30 4.09
C THR A 20 2.65 -3.30 5.17
N VAL A 21 1.73 -3.04 6.09
CA VAL A 21 1.94 -2.12 7.22
C VAL A 21 1.71 -2.84 8.55
N PHE A 22 2.35 -2.34 9.60
CA PHE A 22 2.31 -2.91 10.94
C PHE A 22 1.83 -1.88 11.95
N ILE A 23 0.96 -2.30 12.86
CA ILE A 23 0.38 -1.49 13.92
C ILE A 23 0.64 -2.14 15.27
N SER A 24 0.98 -1.32 16.27
CA SER A 24 1.35 -1.77 17.61
C SER A 24 1.02 -0.73 18.67
N PRO A 25 0.49 -1.10 19.85
CA PRO A 25 0.31 -0.18 20.97
C PRO A 25 1.59 0.56 21.39
N SER A 26 2.76 -0.08 21.27
CA SER A 26 4.08 0.52 21.56
C SER A 26 4.71 1.31 20.40
N GLY A 27 4.01 1.45 19.26
CA GLY A 27 4.50 2.16 18.08
C GLY A 27 4.43 3.68 18.17
N ASP A 28 4.60 4.33 17.02
CA ASP A 28 4.46 5.79 16.84
C ASP A 28 3.88 6.07 15.45
N ASP A 29 2.91 6.97 15.33
CA ASP A 29 2.30 7.32 14.03
C ASP A 29 3.23 8.17 13.15
N ALA A 30 4.36 8.65 13.68
CA ALA A 30 5.44 9.23 12.88
C ALA A 30 6.36 8.18 12.23
N ASN A 31 6.24 6.91 12.59
CA ASN A 31 7.04 5.84 12.00
C ASN A 31 6.61 5.52 10.56
N PRO A 32 7.44 4.82 9.78
CA PRO A 32 7.09 4.42 8.40
C PRO A 32 6.12 3.22 8.30
N GLY A 33 5.61 2.68 9.41
CA GLY A 33 4.69 1.54 9.40
C GLY A 33 5.32 0.18 9.08
N THR A 34 6.63 0.04 9.28
CA THR A 34 7.37 -1.21 9.06
C THR A 34 7.31 -2.13 10.29
N LEU A 35 7.73 -3.38 10.15
CA LEU A 35 7.77 -4.33 11.27
C LEU A 35 8.61 -3.81 12.46
N ALA A 36 9.75 -3.19 12.16
CA ALA A 36 10.67 -2.63 13.16
C ALA A 36 10.18 -1.29 13.74
N GLN A 37 9.48 -0.50 12.92
CA GLN A 37 8.94 0.82 13.30
C GLN A 37 7.45 0.89 12.88
N PRO A 38 6.55 0.29 13.66
CA PRO A 38 5.13 0.26 13.34
C PRO A 38 4.42 1.55 13.74
N PHE A 39 3.25 1.78 13.14
CA PHE A 39 2.32 2.81 13.60
C PHE A 39 1.78 2.48 14.99
N ARG A 40 1.31 3.50 15.71
CA ARG A 40 0.65 3.33 17.01
C ARG A 40 -0.83 3.02 16.85
N THR A 41 -1.52 3.75 15.99
CA THR A 41 -2.98 3.73 15.93
C THR A 41 -3.51 2.98 14.71
N ILE A 42 -4.61 2.25 14.90
CA ILE A 42 -5.28 1.53 13.82
C ILE A 42 -5.78 2.50 12.76
N GLN A 43 -6.41 3.61 13.17
CA GLN A 43 -6.98 4.59 12.24
C GLN A 43 -5.91 5.23 11.36
N HIS A 44 -4.73 5.54 11.90
CA HIS A 44 -3.63 6.07 11.10
C HIS A 44 -3.23 5.11 9.99
N GLY A 45 -3.00 3.83 10.30
CA GLY A 45 -2.69 2.81 9.31
C GLY A 45 -3.81 2.64 8.27
N VAL A 46 -5.07 2.55 8.71
CA VAL A 46 -6.24 2.38 7.83
C VAL A 46 -6.38 3.53 6.83
N ASN A 47 -6.08 4.76 7.22
CA ASN A 47 -6.13 5.91 6.32
C ASN A 47 -5.11 5.85 5.17
N LEU A 48 -4.05 5.05 5.31
CA LEU A 48 -2.97 4.90 4.33
C LEU A 48 -3.17 3.70 3.39
N LEU A 49 -3.96 2.71 3.81
CA LEU A 49 -4.16 1.49 3.03
C LEU A 49 -4.88 1.76 1.71
N GLN A 50 -4.41 1.09 0.66
CA GLN A 50 -5.07 0.99 -0.63
C GLN A 50 -5.65 -0.43 -0.83
N PRO A 51 -6.61 -0.61 -1.77
CA PRO A 51 -7.12 -1.93 -2.11
C PRO A 51 -5.99 -2.88 -2.50
N GLY A 52 -5.93 -4.03 -1.83
CA GLY A 52 -4.88 -5.05 -2.02
C GLY A 52 -3.79 -5.02 -0.94
N ASP A 53 -3.66 -3.93 -0.18
CA ASP A 53 -2.71 -3.85 0.92
C ASP A 53 -3.10 -4.76 2.11
N THR A 54 -2.11 -5.09 2.94
CA THR A 54 -2.30 -5.88 4.15
C THR A 54 -1.84 -5.11 5.40
N CYS A 55 -2.63 -5.17 6.46
CA CYS A 55 -2.29 -4.59 7.75
C CYS A 55 -2.19 -5.68 8.82
N PHE A 56 -1.05 -5.74 9.51
CA PHE A 56 -0.86 -6.60 10.67
C PHE A 56 -0.98 -5.80 11.97
N VAL A 57 -1.72 -6.33 12.93
CA VAL A 57 -1.89 -5.74 14.26
C VAL A 57 -1.25 -6.67 15.29
N ARG A 58 -0.42 -6.12 16.19
CA ARG A 58 0.21 -6.85 17.30
C ARG A 58 -0.25 -6.37 18.66
#